data_AF-A0A940REE5-F1
#
_entry.id   AF-A0A940REE5-F1
#
_cell.length_a   1.000
_cell.length_b   1.000
_cell.length_c   1.000
_cell.angle_alpha   90.00
_cell.angle_beta   90.00
_cell.angle_gamma   90.00
#
_symmetry.space_group_name_H-M   'P 1'
#
loop_
_entity.id
_entity.type
_entity.pdbx_description
1 polymer ?
#
loop_
_entity_poly.entity_id
_entity_poly.type
_entity_poly.pdbx_seq_one_letter_code
_entity_poly.pdbx_strand_id
1 'polypeptide(L)'
;MKQFCFCCLWLFLSSQVIAQKEVPTKVIYFMAGIKDHAGPSRHETEKDLLVLQHCLDSISNIKGVKIVTRFIYKRTALDINDMKDAAAIIIESSAEGSSKERTDPLFPPSPDNRRTYTKEVQDYLNQVDSLHKAGMGVVVLHWAVAATHQRAANLYRNWFGGGFVDGYSHNPLGMWTVTPIKSGKKHPIMRGVGKWTYKDEIFSRFMVIPQDPHRTDLLMGEAPKTNQGKVEPRCITWAYEDGLSRGLIYGGMDYHSALLNDNYRRFLLNAIVWAAGIDVPREGVKSDAKGLQLIEAVPDRFDNL
;
A
#
# COMPACT_ATOMS: atom_id res chain seq x y z
N MET A 1 -6.26 23.20 85.88
CA MET A 1 -6.06 22.14 84.86
C MET A 1 -6.53 22.66 83.51
N LYS A 2 -5.62 22.96 82.59
CA LYS A 2 -5.94 23.34 81.20
C LYS A 2 -5.44 22.22 80.30
N GLN A 3 -6.34 21.59 79.55
CA GLN A 3 -6.11 20.43 78.72
C GLN A 3 -5.79 20.91 77.30
N PHE A 4 -4.55 20.74 76.85
CA PHE A 4 -4.14 21.03 75.47
C PHE A 4 -4.46 19.83 74.59
N CYS A 5 -5.35 20.01 73.61
CA CYS A 5 -5.68 19.02 72.60
C CYS A 5 -4.76 19.23 71.39
N PHE A 6 -3.85 18.30 71.12
CA PHE A 6 -2.99 18.30 69.94
C PHE A 6 -3.73 17.62 68.78
N CYS A 7 -4.19 18.42 67.80
CA CYS A 7 -4.66 17.89 66.52
C CYS A 7 -3.45 17.59 65.62
N CYS A 8 -3.11 16.31 65.46
CA CYS A 8 -2.17 15.86 64.43
C CYS A 8 -2.85 15.90 63.06
N LEU A 9 -2.52 16.91 62.24
CA LEU A 9 -2.91 16.99 60.84
C LEU A 9 -2.06 15.98 60.04
N TRP A 10 -2.64 14.87 59.62
CA TRP A 10 -2.00 13.94 58.68
C TRP A 10 -2.14 14.48 57.26
N LEU A 11 -1.05 15.02 56.72
CA LEU A 11 -0.93 15.37 55.30
C LEU A 11 -0.83 14.09 54.47
N PHE A 12 -1.93 13.68 53.85
CA PHE A 12 -1.93 12.67 52.80
C PHE A 12 -1.35 13.27 51.52
N LEU A 13 -0.07 13.02 51.26
CA LEU A 13 0.55 13.24 49.95
C LEU A 13 0.03 12.15 49.01
N SER A 14 -0.94 12.49 48.15
CA SER A 14 -1.35 11.62 47.04
C SER A 14 -0.27 11.66 45.97
N SER A 15 0.56 10.63 45.93
CA SER A 15 1.44 10.38 44.78
C SER A 15 0.57 10.01 43.57
N GLN A 16 0.32 10.99 42.70
CA GLN A 16 -0.23 10.70 41.37
C GLN A 16 0.83 9.90 40.60
N VAL A 17 0.63 8.59 40.53
CA VAL A 17 1.37 7.73 39.60
C VAL A 17 0.96 8.18 38.20
N ILE A 18 1.83 8.91 37.52
CA ILE A 18 1.66 9.22 36.10
C ILE A 18 1.85 7.89 35.36
N ALA A 19 0.76 7.23 35.00
CA ALA A 19 0.80 6.07 34.11
C ALA A 19 1.42 6.52 32.78
N GLN A 20 2.60 5.99 32.46
CA GLN A 20 3.25 6.27 31.19
C GLN A 20 2.35 5.73 30.07
N LYS A 21 1.74 6.63 29.30
CA LYS A 21 0.83 6.24 28.22
C LYS A 21 1.60 5.36 27.24
N GLU A 22 1.20 4.10 27.14
CA GLU A 22 1.86 3.12 26.28
C GLU A 22 1.80 3.61 24.83
N VAL A 23 2.96 3.63 24.16
CA VAL A 23 3.04 4.06 22.77
C VAL A 23 2.45 2.94 21.91
N PRO A 24 1.37 3.18 21.15
CA PRO A 24 0.75 2.15 20.34
C PRO A 24 1.77 1.59 19.33
N THR A 25 1.76 0.28 19.15
CA THR A 25 2.57 -0.40 18.14
C THR A 25 1.73 -0.70 16.90
N LYS A 26 2.29 -0.46 15.72
CA LYS A 26 1.68 -0.77 14.43
C LYS A 26 2.62 -1.64 13.62
N VAL A 27 2.19 -2.87 13.31
CA VAL A 27 2.98 -3.83 12.53
C VAL A 27 2.60 -3.72 11.05
N ILE A 28 3.57 -3.51 10.18
CA ILE A 28 3.35 -3.36 8.72
C ILE A 28 4.10 -4.48 8.01
N TYR A 29 3.38 -5.28 7.23
CA TYR A 29 3.96 -6.37 6.46
C TYR A 29 4.16 -5.97 5.00
N PHE A 30 5.38 -6.16 4.50
CA PHE A 30 5.76 -6.06 3.11
C PHE A 30 5.78 -7.48 2.52
N MET A 31 4.97 -7.72 1.50
CA MET A 31 4.75 -9.03 0.90
C MET A 31 5.14 -9.01 -0.58
N ALA A 32 6.31 -9.54 -0.88
CA ALA A 32 6.84 -9.60 -2.24
C ALA A 32 6.55 -10.97 -2.88
N GLY A 33 6.01 -10.93 -4.09
CA GLY A 33 5.94 -12.08 -4.99
C GLY A 33 7.28 -12.35 -5.69
N ILE A 34 7.36 -13.47 -6.39
CA ILE A 34 8.52 -13.79 -7.24
C ILE A 34 8.55 -12.82 -8.42
N LYS A 35 9.70 -12.18 -8.64
CA LYS A 35 9.97 -11.39 -9.84
C LYS A 35 9.62 -12.19 -11.10
N ASP A 36 9.05 -11.52 -12.07
CA ASP A 36 8.56 -12.15 -13.29
C ASP A 36 9.51 -12.00 -14.49
N HIS A 37 8.93 -11.92 -15.68
CA HIS A 37 9.58 -11.92 -16.98
C HIS A 37 10.37 -10.64 -17.34
N ALA A 38 10.34 -9.60 -16.51
CA ALA A 38 11.00 -8.35 -16.86
C ALA A 38 12.53 -8.39 -16.67
N GLY A 39 13.23 -7.57 -17.47
CA GLY A 39 14.68 -7.42 -17.40
C GLY A 39 15.18 -6.80 -16.08
N PRO A 40 16.50 -6.67 -15.89
CA PRO A 40 17.04 -6.01 -14.70
C PRO A 40 16.44 -4.61 -14.50
N SER A 41 16.24 -4.18 -13.25
CA SER A 41 15.64 -2.90 -12.84
C SER A 41 14.13 -2.75 -13.05
N ARG A 42 13.47 -3.78 -13.61
CA ARG A 42 12.02 -3.84 -13.78
C ARG A 42 11.41 -4.99 -12.98
N HIS A 43 10.21 -4.79 -12.44
CA HIS A 43 9.48 -5.75 -11.61
C HIS A 43 10.36 -6.31 -10.48
N GLU A 44 11.15 -5.45 -9.84
CA GLU A 44 12.10 -5.81 -8.80
C GLU A 44 11.38 -5.91 -7.43
N THR A 45 10.24 -6.60 -7.40
CA THR A 45 9.24 -6.61 -6.31
C THR A 45 9.84 -6.73 -4.91
N GLU A 46 10.85 -7.59 -4.72
CA GLU A 46 11.57 -7.72 -3.46
C GLU A 46 12.36 -6.45 -3.11
N LYS A 47 13.15 -5.93 -4.06
CA LYS A 47 13.99 -4.73 -3.86
C LYS A 47 13.15 -3.48 -3.68
N ASP A 48 12.05 -3.36 -4.43
CA ASP A 48 11.12 -2.24 -4.37
C ASP A 48 10.50 -2.12 -2.97
N LEU A 49 9.96 -3.23 -2.45
CA LEU A 49 9.41 -3.25 -1.09
C LEU A 49 10.49 -3.09 0.00
N LEU A 50 11.71 -3.60 -0.19
CA LEU A 50 12.82 -3.38 0.76
C LEU A 50 13.23 -1.90 0.86
N VAL A 51 13.18 -1.15 -0.24
CA VAL A 51 13.42 0.30 -0.22
C VAL A 51 12.35 1.02 0.60
N LEU A 52 11.07 0.67 0.40
CA LEU A 52 9.96 1.26 1.17
C LEU A 52 10.04 0.88 2.65
N GLN A 53 10.39 -0.37 2.95
CA GLN A 53 10.62 -0.83 4.32
C GLN A 53 11.72 -0.03 4.99
N HIS A 54 12.89 0.10 4.35
CA HIS A 54 13.99 0.90 4.89
C HIS A 54 13.59 2.35 5.14
N CYS A 55 12.80 2.95 4.23
CA CYS A 55 12.29 4.30 4.41
C CYS A 55 11.39 4.45 5.64
N LEU A 56 10.60 3.43 5.98
CA LEU A 56 9.79 3.43 7.20
C LEU A 56 10.63 3.16 8.45
N ASP A 57 11.61 2.26 8.38
CA ASP A 57 12.50 1.96 9.51
C ASP A 57 13.40 3.15 9.88
N SER A 58 13.70 4.01 8.92
CA SER A 58 14.50 5.24 9.09
C SER A 58 13.66 6.51 9.33
N ILE A 59 12.35 6.38 9.51
CA ILE A 59 11.45 7.52 9.63
C ILE A 59 11.76 8.37 10.88
N SER A 60 11.82 9.69 10.69
CA SER A 60 12.19 10.63 11.76
C SER A 60 11.07 11.59 12.16
N ASN A 61 10.03 11.73 11.32
CA ASN A 61 8.97 12.73 11.50
C ASN A 61 7.59 12.15 11.85
N ILE A 62 7.50 10.86 12.20
CA ILE A 62 6.33 10.26 12.85
C ILE A 62 6.64 10.08 14.34
N LYS A 63 5.71 10.51 15.21
CA LYS A 63 5.85 10.46 16.67
C LYS A 63 4.59 9.87 17.29
N GLY A 64 4.72 9.32 18.51
CA GLY A 64 3.58 8.81 19.27
C GLY A 64 3.05 7.45 18.81
N VAL A 65 3.77 6.77 17.91
CA VAL A 65 3.50 5.39 17.48
C VAL A 65 4.84 4.69 17.25
N LYS A 66 4.92 3.41 17.62
CA LYS A 66 6.04 2.53 17.28
C LYS A 66 5.67 1.76 16.00
N ILE A 67 6.41 1.98 14.92
CA ILE A 67 6.25 1.22 13.68
C ILE A 67 7.17 0.02 13.73
N VAL A 68 6.64 -1.15 13.39
CA VAL A 68 7.38 -2.39 13.31
C VAL A 68 7.17 -2.96 11.92
N THR A 69 8.21 -3.07 11.11
CA THR A 69 8.09 -3.65 9.77
C THR A 69 8.42 -5.14 9.77
N ARG A 70 7.79 -5.87 8.86
CA ARG A 70 8.02 -7.30 8.60
C ARG A 70 8.08 -7.49 7.11
N PHE A 71 8.94 -8.41 6.67
CA PHE A 71 9.11 -8.72 5.26
C PHE A 71 8.83 -10.20 5.03
N ILE A 72 7.99 -10.50 4.05
CA ILE A 72 7.65 -11.85 3.64
C ILE A 72 7.92 -11.94 2.14
N TYR A 73 8.85 -12.83 1.78
CA TYR A 73 9.15 -13.17 0.40
C TYR A 73 8.67 -14.57 0.11
N LYS A 74 8.13 -14.79 -1.10
CA LYS A 74 7.68 -16.13 -1.55
C LYS A 74 6.75 -16.78 -0.53
N ARG A 75 5.70 -16.05 -0.15
CA ARG A 75 4.70 -16.57 0.79
C ARG A 75 4.06 -17.83 0.21
N THR A 76 4.42 -18.98 0.77
CA THR A 76 3.83 -20.27 0.40
C THR A 76 2.87 -20.69 1.51
N ALA A 77 1.58 -20.84 1.17
CA ALA A 77 0.46 -21.34 2.00
C ALA A 77 -0.44 -20.30 2.70
N LEU A 78 -1.67 -20.74 2.94
CA LEU A 78 -2.83 -20.03 3.46
C LEU A 78 -2.77 -19.80 4.98
N ASP A 79 -1.60 -19.48 5.53
CA ASP A 79 -1.45 -19.29 6.98
C ASP A 79 -1.85 -17.89 7.40
N ILE A 80 -3.04 -17.72 7.93
CA ILE A 80 -3.53 -16.42 8.41
C ILE A 80 -2.69 -15.82 9.55
N ASN A 81 -1.89 -16.62 10.27
CA ASN A 81 -1.20 -16.17 11.47
C ASN A 81 -0.17 -15.07 11.22
N ASP A 82 0.39 -15.01 10.02
CA ASP A 82 1.35 -13.99 9.61
C ASP A 82 0.74 -12.61 9.37
N MET A 83 -0.59 -12.47 9.45
CA MET A 83 -1.30 -11.21 9.27
C MET A 83 -2.18 -10.81 10.47
N LYS A 84 -2.33 -11.67 11.48
CA LYS A 84 -3.26 -11.41 12.60
C LYS A 84 -2.95 -10.14 13.39
N ASP A 85 -1.68 -9.76 13.46
CA ASP A 85 -1.21 -8.55 14.14
C ASP A 85 -0.93 -7.37 13.19
N ALA A 86 -1.17 -7.57 11.88
CA ALA A 86 -0.89 -6.57 10.87
C ALA A 86 -1.84 -5.38 11.01
N ALA A 87 -1.26 -4.18 11.18
CA ALA A 87 -1.97 -2.93 10.96
C ALA A 87 -2.17 -2.65 9.47
N ALA A 88 -1.23 -3.07 8.62
CA ALA A 88 -1.38 -3.03 7.18
C ALA A 88 -0.51 -4.09 6.48
N ILE A 89 -0.94 -4.47 5.28
CA ILE A 89 -0.20 -5.34 4.35
C ILE A 89 0.04 -4.60 3.03
N ILE A 90 1.28 -4.64 2.54
CA ILE A 90 1.75 -3.95 1.33
C ILE A 90 2.22 -5.02 0.35
N ILE A 91 1.59 -5.10 -0.81
CA ILE A 91 1.75 -6.23 -1.72
C ILE A 91 2.30 -5.74 -3.05
N GLU A 92 3.35 -6.42 -3.51
CA GLU A 92 3.88 -6.26 -4.85
C GLU A 92 4.30 -7.62 -5.41
N SER A 93 3.68 -8.00 -6.52
CA SER A 93 3.85 -9.30 -7.16
C SER A 93 3.35 -9.26 -8.60
N SER A 94 3.50 -10.37 -9.32
CA SER A 94 2.68 -10.62 -10.51
C SER A 94 1.20 -10.76 -10.14
N ALA A 95 0.34 -10.67 -11.16
CA ALA A 95 -1.09 -10.92 -11.02
C ALA A 95 -1.42 -12.34 -10.54
N GLU A 96 -2.52 -12.45 -9.81
CA GLU A 96 -3.17 -13.71 -9.48
C GLU A 96 -3.53 -14.47 -10.77
N GLY A 97 -2.99 -15.69 -10.89
CA GLY A 97 -3.21 -16.57 -12.06
C GLY A 97 -2.23 -16.35 -13.22
N SER A 98 -1.23 -15.46 -13.10
CA SER A 98 -0.22 -15.22 -14.14
C SER A 98 0.74 -16.40 -14.37
N SER A 99 0.91 -17.28 -13.38
CA SER A 99 1.53 -18.61 -13.52
C SER A 99 1.32 -19.45 -12.27
N LYS A 100 1.67 -20.75 -12.33
CA LYS A 100 1.70 -21.64 -11.16
C LYS A 100 2.88 -21.36 -10.22
N GLU A 101 3.96 -20.78 -10.75
CA GLU A 101 5.22 -20.54 -10.02
C GLU A 101 5.28 -19.14 -9.41
N ARG A 102 4.70 -18.13 -10.09
CA ARG A 102 4.60 -16.75 -9.63
C ARG A 102 3.25 -16.55 -8.94
N THR A 103 3.25 -16.74 -7.63
CA THR A 103 2.06 -16.66 -6.79
C THR A 103 1.89 -15.24 -6.22
N ASP A 104 0.67 -14.74 -6.28
CA ASP A 104 0.25 -13.57 -5.50
C ASP A 104 0.31 -13.92 -4.00
N PRO A 105 0.83 -13.04 -3.12
CA PRO A 105 0.95 -13.34 -1.68
C PRO A 105 -0.37 -13.61 -0.97
N LEU A 106 -1.47 -13.03 -1.47
CA LEU A 106 -2.82 -13.23 -0.91
C LEU A 106 -3.57 -14.32 -1.66
N PHE A 107 -3.49 -14.36 -2.98
CA PHE A 107 -4.34 -15.22 -3.77
C PHE A 107 -3.56 -16.41 -4.34
N PRO A 108 -3.85 -17.64 -3.86
CA PRO A 108 -3.19 -18.82 -4.40
C PRO A 108 -3.61 -19.05 -5.86
N PRO A 109 -2.78 -19.74 -6.67
CA PRO A 109 -3.16 -20.13 -8.02
C PRO A 109 -4.45 -20.98 -8.00
N SER A 110 -5.40 -20.66 -8.86
CA SER A 110 -6.60 -21.47 -9.01
C SER A 110 -6.36 -22.66 -9.97
N PRO A 111 -6.66 -23.90 -9.56
CA PRO A 111 -6.51 -25.06 -10.44
C PRO A 111 -7.60 -25.17 -11.52
N ASP A 112 -8.78 -24.55 -11.35
CA ASP A 112 -9.97 -24.77 -12.20
C ASP A 112 -10.59 -23.47 -12.73
N ASN A 113 -10.58 -23.27 -14.06
CA ASN A 113 -11.43 -22.34 -14.86
C ASN A 113 -11.74 -20.93 -14.29
N ARG A 114 -10.93 -20.41 -13.35
CA ARG A 114 -10.99 -19.06 -12.74
C ARG A 114 -12.27 -18.70 -11.96
N ARG A 115 -13.14 -19.67 -11.61
CA ARG A 115 -14.45 -19.38 -11.00
C ARG A 115 -14.52 -19.60 -9.49
N THR A 116 -14.01 -20.72 -8.99
CA THR A 116 -14.17 -21.10 -7.58
C THR A 116 -12.87 -21.65 -7.01
N TYR A 117 -12.46 -21.12 -5.86
CA TYR A 117 -11.37 -21.70 -5.07
C TYR A 117 -11.87 -22.90 -4.24
N THR A 118 -10.94 -23.75 -3.80
CA THR A 118 -11.23 -24.81 -2.81
C THR A 118 -11.79 -24.21 -1.52
N LYS A 119 -12.50 -25.02 -0.72
CA LYS A 119 -13.07 -24.56 0.56
C LYS A 119 -12.00 -23.96 1.49
N GLU A 120 -10.84 -24.60 1.58
CA GLU A 120 -9.72 -24.15 2.42
C GLU A 120 -9.26 -22.73 2.05
N VAL A 121 -9.10 -22.47 0.75
CA VAL A 121 -8.74 -21.14 0.25
C VAL A 121 -9.86 -20.14 0.52
N GLN A 122 -11.13 -20.53 0.36
CA GLN A 122 -12.25 -19.65 0.68
C GLN A 122 -12.29 -19.28 2.17
N ASP A 123 -12.08 -20.24 3.07
CA ASP A 123 -12.03 -20.01 4.52
C ASP A 123 -10.88 -19.07 4.88
N TYR A 124 -9.71 -19.24 4.27
CA TYR A 124 -8.58 -18.32 4.42
C TYR A 124 -8.91 -16.90 3.94
N LEU A 125 -9.45 -16.75 2.73
CA LEU A 125 -9.79 -15.44 2.18
C LEU A 125 -10.90 -14.73 2.98
N ASN A 126 -11.81 -15.48 3.60
CA ASN A 126 -12.80 -14.92 4.53
C ASN A 126 -12.15 -14.39 5.81
N GLN A 127 -11.09 -15.04 6.30
CA GLN A 127 -10.33 -14.53 7.43
C GLN A 127 -9.56 -13.25 7.06
N VAL A 128 -8.92 -13.21 5.88
CA VAL A 128 -8.26 -11.99 5.38
C VAL A 128 -9.26 -10.84 5.24
N ASP A 129 -10.44 -11.08 4.65
CA ASP A 129 -11.51 -10.10 4.54
C ASP A 129 -11.98 -9.61 5.92
N SER A 130 -12.06 -10.51 6.91
CA SER A 130 -12.41 -10.15 8.28
C SER A 130 -11.35 -9.27 8.95
N LEU A 131 -10.06 -9.55 8.73
CA LEU A 131 -8.97 -8.69 9.21
C LEU A 131 -9.02 -7.30 8.57
N HIS A 132 -9.27 -7.22 7.26
CA HIS A 132 -9.39 -5.95 6.55
C HIS A 132 -10.54 -5.10 7.10
N LYS A 133 -11.73 -5.71 7.27
CA LYS A 133 -12.91 -5.08 7.88
C LYS A 133 -12.69 -4.66 9.34
N ALA A 134 -11.80 -5.36 10.05
CA ALA A 134 -11.39 -5.02 11.41
C ALA A 134 -10.32 -3.91 11.47
N GLY A 135 -9.85 -3.40 10.33
CA GLY A 135 -8.95 -2.25 10.24
C GLY A 135 -7.52 -2.56 9.79
N MET A 136 -7.24 -3.78 9.30
CA MET A 136 -5.99 -4.07 8.60
C MET A 136 -6.01 -3.36 7.23
N GLY A 137 -5.16 -2.36 7.05
CA GLY A 137 -5.02 -1.67 5.78
C GLY A 137 -4.45 -2.56 4.67
N VAL A 138 -4.87 -2.35 3.42
CA VAL A 138 -4.36 -3.10 2.26
C VAL A 138 -3.87 -2.14 1.18
N VAL A 139 -2.61 -2.27 0.78
CA VAL A 139 -2.04 -1.53 -0.34
C VAL A 139 -1.52 -2.52 -1.38
N VAL A 140 -1.98 -2.38 -2.63
CA VAL A 140 -1.62 -3.27 -3.74
C VAL A 140 -0.94 -2.47 -4.84
N LEU A 141 0.24 -2.93 -5.25
CA LEU A 141 1.14 -2.22 -6.14
C LEU A 141 1.41 -3.00 -7.43
N HIS A 142 1.67 -2.27 -8.51
CA HIS A 142 2.04 -2.78 -9.83
C HIS A 142 1.09 -3.85 -10.36
N TRP A 143 1.61 -5.00 -10.82
CA TRP A 143 0.81 -6.03 -11.46
C TRP A 143 -0.08 -6.81 -10.48
N ALA A 144 0.20 -6.75 -9.17
CA ALA A 144 -0.63 -7.38 -8.13
C ALA A 144 -2.05 -6.82 -8.09
N VAL A 145 -2.30 -5.63 -8.69
CA VAL A 145 -3.64 -5.05 -8.82
C VAL A 145 -4.59 -5.87 -9.69
N ALA A 146 -4.05 -6.76 -10.53
CA ALA A 146 -4.82 -7.63 -11.39
C ALA A 146 -5.12 -8.97 -10.70
N ALA A 147 -6.41 -9.23 -10.52
CA ALA A 147 -6.93 -10.51 -10.06
C ALA A 147 -7.89 -11.08 -11.13
N THR A 148 -7.59 -12.27 -11.65
CA THR A 148 -8.37 -12.87 -12.75
C THR A 148 -9.42 -13.86 -12.24
N HIS A 149 -9.18 -14.46 -11.07
CA HIS A 149 -10.13 -15.32 -10.40
C HIS A 149 -11.29 -14.51 -9.83
N GLN A 150 -12.52 -14.95 -10.08
CA GLN A 150 -13.73 -14.19 -9.75
C GLN A 150 -13.82 -13.82 -8.26
N ARG A 151 -13.43 -14.74 -7.35
CA ARG A 151 -13.41 -14.48 -5.90
C ARG A 151 -12.40 -13.40 -5.52
N ALA A 152 -11.19 -13.45 -6.07
CA ALA A 152 -10.13 -12.49 -5.79
C ALA A 152 -10.49 -11.09 -6.33
N ALA A 153 -10.97 -11.03 -7.58
CA ALA A 153 -11.48 -9.80 -8.18
C ALA A 153 -12.63 -9.17 -7.37
N ASN A 154 -13.53 -9.98 -6.82
CA ASN A 154 -14.60 -9.52 -5.94
C ASN A 154 -14.07 -8.93 -4.63
N LEU A 155 -13.04 -9.52 -4.03
CA LEU A 155 -12.42 -8.97 -2.82
C LEU A 155 -11.80 -7.61 -3.10
N TYR A 156 -11.01 -7.48 -4.17
CA TYR A 156 -10.47 -6.18 -4.57
C TYR A 156 -11.55 -5.15 -4.86
N ARG A 157 -12.62 -5.51 -5.58
CA ARG A 157 -13.75 -4.60 -5.79
C ARG A 157 -14.39 -4.12 -4.48
N ASN A 158 -14.52 -4.99 -3.50
CA ASN A 158 -15.09 -4.63 -2.19
C ASN A 158 -14.12 -3.78 -1.34
N TRP A 159 -12.82 -4.08 -1.40
CA TRP A 159 -11.79 -3.39 -0.60
C TRP A 159 -11.40 -2.03 -1.17
N PHE A 160 -11.65 -1.80 -2.46
CA PHE A 160 -11.22 -0.60 -3.16
C PHE A 160 -12.34 0.14 -3.91
N GLY A 161 -13.60 -0.33 -3.90
CA GLY A 161 -14.68 0.29 -4.69
C GLY A 161 -14.46 0.24 -6.21
N GLY A 162 -13.57 -0.65 -6.66
CA GLY A 162 -13.11 -0.75 -8.03
C GLY A 162 -11.96 -1.75 -8.20
N GLY A 163 -11.46 -1.90 -9.41
CA GLY A 163 -10.33 -2.79 -9.67
C GLY A 163 -9.99 -2.94 -11.15
N PHE A 164 -8.95 -3.73 -11.39
CA PHE A 164 -8.52 -4.13 -12.72
C PHE A 164 -9.56 -5.03 -13.38
N VAL A 165 -9.78 -4.84 -14.68
CA VAL A 165 -10.66 -5.70 -15.49
C VAL A 165 -9.93 -6.06 -16.77
N ASP A 166 -9.74 -7.36 -16.99
CA ASP A 166 -9.11 -7.89 -18.20
C ASP A 166 -9.88 -7.45 -19.46
N GLY A 167 -9.15 -7.06 -20.51
CA GLY A 167 -9.70 -6.48 -21.74
C GLY A 167 -10.25 -5.05 -21.63
N TYR A 168 -10.34 -4.45 -20.44
CA TYR A 168 -10.76 -3.06 -20.24
C TYR A 168 -9.62 -2.17 -19.72
N SER A 169 -8.91 -2.64 -18.70
CA SER A 169 -7.76 -1.98 -18.11
C SER A 169 -6.53 -2.15 -19.00
N HIS A 170 -5.60 -1.20 -18.91
CA HIS A 170 -4.39 -1.17 -19.73
C HIS A 170 -3.15 -0.97 -18.87
N ASN A 171 -1.98 -1.38 -19.33
CA ASN A 171 -0.68 -1.17 -18.68
C ASN A 171 0.32 -0.51 -19.66
N PRO A 172 0.10 0.75 -20.07
CA PRO A 172 1.05 1.42 -20.95
C PRO A 172 2.40 1.65 -20.28
N LEU A 173 3.46 1.27 -20.98
CA LEU A 173 4.84 1.63 -20.66
C LEU A 173 5.21 2.93 -21.38
N GLY A 174 5.63 3.94 -20.62
CA GLY A 174 6.13 5.19 -21.18
C GLY A 174 6.54 6.24 -20.16
N MET A 175 6.71 7.47 -20.62
CA MET A 175 6.99 8.62 -19.77
C MET A 175 5.68 9.21 -19.26
N TRP A 176 5.39 8.99 -17.98
CA TRP A 176 4.18 9.44 -17.32
C TRP A 176 4.39 10.77 -16.62
N THR A 177 3.39 11.63 -16.72
CA THR A 177 3.25 12.80 -15.86
C THR A 177 2.12 12.56 -14.89
N VAL A 178 2.42 12.65 -13.59
CA VAL A 178 1.47 12.39 -12.50
C VAL A 178 1.25 13.66 -11.70
N THR A 179 -0.01 14.04 -11.52
CA THR A 179 -0.42 15.29 -10.87
C THR A 179 -1.48 15.04 -9.81
N PRO A 180 -1.34 15.62 -8.60
CA PRO A 180 -2.39 15.59 -7.57
C PRO A 180 -3.73 16.15 -8.06
N ILE A 181 -4.81 15.37 -7.89
CA ILE A 181 -6.18 15.80 -8.18
C ILE A 181 -6.63 16.81 -7.12
N LYS A 182 -7.26 17.91 -7.56
CA LYS A 182 -7.62 19.04 -6.69
C LYS A 182 -8.49 18.62 -5.49
N SER A 183 -9.48 17.75 -5.68
CA SER A 183 -10.32 17.23 -4.60
C SER A 183 -9.53 16.35 -3.62
N GLY A 184 -8.60 15.53 -4.11
CA GLY A 184 -7.77 14.65 -3.30
C GLY A 184 -6.66 15.33 -2.50
N LYS A 185 -6.28 16.58 -2.82
CA LYS A 185 -5.16 17.29 -2.15
C LYS A 185 -5.30 17.43 -0.63
N LYS A 186 -6.52 17.40 -0.09
CA LYS A 186 -6.78 17.48 1.36
C LYS A 186 -6.61 16.14 2.06
N HIS A 187 -6.62 15.03 1.32
CA HIS A 187 -6.48 13.69 1.86
C HIS A 187 -5.09 13.53 2.51
N PRO A 188 -4.95 12.86 3.67
CA PRO A 188 -3.66 12.68 4.34
C PRO A 188 -2.57 12.10 3.43
N ILE A 189 -2.94 11.17 2.52
CA ILE A 189 -2.01 10.57 1.55
C ILE A 189 -1.30 11.63 0.68
N MET A 190 -1.94 12.77 0.42
CA MET A 190 -1.41 13.80 -0.48
C MET A 190 -0.54 14.85 0.23
N ARG A 191 -0.29 14.71 1.54
CA ARG A 191 0.55 15.65 2.30
C ARG A 191 1.98 15.67 1.75
N GLY A 192 2.41 16.85 1.28
CA GLY A 192 3.74 17.04 0.68
C GLY A 192 3.94 16.41 -0.69
N VAL A 193 2.89 15.85 -1.33
CA VAL A 193 3.00 15.21 -2.65
C VAL A 193 2.76 16.25 -3.74
N GLY A 194 3.80 16.50 -4.54
CA GLY A 194 3.77 17.39 -5.71
C GLY A 194 3.47 16.66 -7.02
N LYS A 195 3.72 17.34 -8.14
CA LYS A 195 3.72 16.75 -9.50
C LYS A 195 5.07 16.07 -9.76
N TRP A 196 5.07 14.97 -10.49
CA TRP A 196 6.31 14.36 -10.99
C TRP A 196 6.14 13.78 -12.40
N THR A 197 7.28 13.55 -13.05
CA THR A 197 7.37 12.88 -14.34
C THR A 197 8.44 11.80 -14.23
N TYR A 198 8.14 10.61 -14.72
CA TYR A 198 9.02 9.45 -14.61
C TYR A 198 8.65 8.39 -15.65
N LYS A 199 9.57 7.46 -15.89
CA LYS A 199 9.32 6.31 -16.76
C LYS A 199 8.73 5.17 -15.95
N ASP A 200 7.63 4.59 -16.44
CA ASP A 200 7.01 3.43 -15.80
C ASP A 200 6.05 2.70 -16.74
N GLU A 201 5.77 1.44 -16.44
CA GLU A 201 4.55 0.76 -16.86
C GLU A 201 3.50 0.99 -15.76
N ILE A 202 2.40 1.67 -16.09
CA ILE A 202 1.33 1.94 -15.11
C ILE A 202 0.06 1.21 -15.52
N PHE A 203 -0.34 0.20 -14.74
CA PHE A 203 -1.69 -0.36 -14.78
C PHE A 203 -2.68 0.77 -14.47
N SER A 204 -3.53 1.07 -15.45
CA SER A 204 -4.41 2.23 -15.46
C SER A 204 -5.76 1.86 -16.09
N ARG A 205 -6.70 2.81 -16.08
CA ARG A 205 -8.08 2.60 -16.53
C ARG A 205 -8.75 1.47 -15.74
N PHE A 206 -8.84 1.68 -14.43
CA PHE A 206 -9.58 0.78 -13.55
C PHE A 206 -11.08 0.98 -13.70
N MET A 207 -11.83 -0.10 -13.53
CA MET A 207 -13.28 -0.02 -13.37
C MET A 207 -13.58 0.39 -11.94
N VAL A 208 -14.46 1.37 -11.76
CA VAL A 208 -14.77 1.93 -10.45
C VAL A 208 -16.27 2.13 -10.33
N ILE A 209 -16.80 2.03 -9.11
CA ILE A 209 -18.19 2.39 -8.82
C ILE A 209 -18.30 3.92 -8.94
N PRO A 210 -19.14 4.45 -9.85
CA PRO A 210 -19.32 5.89 -9.96
C PRO A 210 -19.93 6.46 -8.68
N GLN A 211 -19.41 7.61 -8.22
CA GLN A 211 -19.95 8.37 -7.08
C GLN A 211 -19.94 7.60 -5.75
N ASP A 212 -19.06 6.61 -5.61
CA ASP A 212 -18.87 5.90 -4.35
C ASP A 212 -18.40 6.88 -3.24
N PRO A 213 -19.15 7.02 -2.13
CA PRO A 213 -18.82 7.96 -1.06
C PRO A 213 -17.55 7.57 -0.27
N HIS A 214 -17.12 6.31 -0.38
CA HIS A 214 -15.93 5.79 0.32
C HIS A 214 -14.64 6.04 -0.46
N ARG A 215 -14.74 6.50 -1.72
CA ARG A 215 -13.60 6.71 -2.61
C ARG A 215 -13.21 8.19 -2.71
N THR A 216 -11.91 8.45 -2.54
CA THR A 216 -11.30 9.76 -2.81
C THR A 216 -10.22 9.64 -3.89
N ASP A 217 -10.47 10.20 -5.07
CA ASP A 217 -9.49 10.25 -6.17
C ASP A 217 -8.27 11.12 -5.82
N LEU A 218 -7.07 10.58 -6.03
CA LEU A 218 -5.82 11.19 -5.55
C LEU A 218 -4.92 11.70 -6.68
N LEU A 219 -4.65 10.87 -7.70
CA LEU A 219 -3.66 11.18 -8.73
C LEU A 219 -4.24 11.06 -10.13
N MET A 220 -3.96 12.07 -10.95
CA MET A 220 -4.19 12.09 -12.39
C MET A 220 -2.90 11.67 -13.09
N GLY A 221 -2.97 10.72 -14.02
CA GLY A 221 -1.86 10.31 -14.87
C GLY A 221 -2.15 10.56 -16.35
N GLU A 222 -1.14 11.00 -17.08
CA GLU A 222 -1.15 11.13 -18.53
C GLU A 222 0.21 10.74 -19.12
N ALA A 223 0.21 10.25 -20.35
CA ALA A 223 1.43 9.91 -21.08
C ALA A 223 1.24 10.20 -22.58
N PRO A 224 1.89 11.26 -23.13
CA PRO A 224 1.73 11.63 -24.53
C PRO A 224 2.16 10.54 -25.52
N LYS A 225 3.11 9.69 -25.12
CA LYS A 225 3.66 8.59 -25.92
C LYS A 225 3.98 7.39 -25.03
N THR A 226 3.39 6.25 -25.36
CA THR A 226 3.63 4.95 -24.72
C THR A 226 3.72 3.87 -25.80
N ASN A 227 4.10 2.64 -25.41
CA ASN A 227 4.01 1.47 -26.29
C ASN A 227 2.56 1.09 -26.67
N GLN A 228 1.54 1.65 -26.01
CA GLN A 228 0.11 1.45 -26.30
C GLN A 228 -0.56 2.73 -26.82
N GLY A 229 0.21 3.69 -27.34
CA GLY A 229 -0.30 4.96 -27.86
C GLY A 229 -0.39 6.07 -26.81
N LYS A 230 -1.20 7.11 -27.07
CA LYS A 230 -1.37 8.23 -26.15
C LYS A 230 -2.33 7.85 -25.01
N VAL A 231 -1.95 8.17 -23.78
CA VAL A 231 -2.81 8.08 -22.59
C VAL A 231 -3.31 9.48 -22.24
N GLU A 232 -4.58 9.74 -22.51
CA GLU A 232 -5.26 10.95 -22.04
C GLU A 232 -5.37 10.98 -20.50
N PRO A 233 -5.35 12.19 -19.88
CA PRO A 233 -5.51 12.38 -18.44
C PRO A 233 -6.63 11.52 -17.85
N ARG A 234 -6.28 10.67 -16.88
CA ARG A 234 -7.23 9.87 -16.10
C ARG A 234 -6.79 9.68 -14.66
N CYS A 235 -7.75 9.42 -13.78
CA CYS A 235 -7.42 8.96 -12.43
C CYS A 235 -6.67 7.63 -12.51
N ILE A 236 -5.51 7.55 -11.83
CA ILE A 236 -4.66 6.35 -11.80
C ILE A 236 -4.61 5.69 -10.41
N THR A 237 -5.12 6.36 -9.36
CA THR A 237 -5.26 5.79 -8.01
C THR A 237 -6.12 6.68 -7.11
N TRP A 238 -6.72 6.05 -6.10
CA TRP A 238 -7.59 6.65 -5.12
C TRP A 238 -7.37 6.00 -3.74
N ALA A 239 -7.76 6.71 -2.69
CA ALA A 239 -7.96 6.12 -1.36
C ALA A 239 -9.38 5.57 -1.26
N TYR A 240 -9.54 4.42 -0.62
CA TYR A 240 -10.84 3.85 -0.26
C TYR A 240 -10.92 3.66 1.25
N GLU A 241 -11.95 4.23 1.90
CA GLU A 241 -12.17 4.14 3.33
C GLU A 241 -13.65 3.85 3.65
N ASP A 242 -13.91 2.71 4.28
CA ASP A 242 -15.23 2.32 4.78
C ASP A 242 -15.13 1.80 6.22
N GLY A 243 -15.57 2.64 7.16
CA GLY A 243 -15.40 2.39 8.59
C GLY A 243 -13.93 2.32 8.99
N LEU A 244 -13.49 1.13 9.43
CA LEU A 244 -12.09 0.88 9.77
C LEU A 244 -11.25 0.43 8.56
N SER A 245 -11.91 -0.03 7.49
CA SER A 245 -11.24 -0.59 6.32
C SER A 245 -10.59 0.51 5.50
N ARG A 246 -9.30 0.36 5.20
CA ARG A 246 -8.52 1.32 4.40
C ARG A 246 -7.77 0.62 3.28
N GLY A 247 -7.93 1.11 2.06
CA GLY A 247 -7.39 0.50 0.86
C GLY A 247 -6.80 1.50 -0.12
N LEU A 248 -5.76 1.08 -0.84
CA LEU A 248 -5.26 1.80 -2.01
C LEU A 248 -4.71 0.81 -3.05
N ILE A 249 -5.06 1.03 -4.32
CA ILE A 249 -4.39 0.37 -5.45
C ILE A 249 -3.58 1.39 -6.23
N TYR A 250 -2.37 1.02 -6.63
CA TYR A 250 -1.56 1.83 -7.52
C TYR A 250 -0.85 0.96 -8.53
N GLY A 251 -1.16 1.16 -9.80
CA GLY A 251 -0.66 0.31 -10.88
C GLY A 251 0.75 0.61 -11.37
N GLY A 252 1.46 1.58 -10.78
CA GLY A 252 2.89 1.80 -11.07
C GLY A 252 3.78 0.92 -10.21
N MET A 253 5.10 1.16 -10.27
CA MET A 253 6.19 0.36 -9.69
C MET A 253 6.68 -0.77 -10.60
N ASP A 254 6.75 -0.53 -11.91
CA ASP A 254 7.50 -1.38 -12.80
C ASP A 254 8.99 -1.08 -12.68
N TYR A 255 9.39 0.18 -12.83
CA TYR A 255 10.80 0.59 -12.77
C TYR A 255 11.25 0.88 -11.35
N HIS A 256 12.25 0.14 -10.87
CA HIS A 256 12.85 0.32 -9.53
C HIS A 256 13.27 1.77 -9.26
N SER A 257 13.83 2.43 -10.28
CA SER A 257 14.29 3.82 -10.19
C SER A 257 13.17 4.85 -9.93
N ALA A 258 11.89 4.49 -10.09
CA ALA A 258 10.76 5.35 -9.74
C ALA A 258 10.83 5.81 -8.28
N LEU A 259 11.34 4.94 -7.40
CA LEU A 259 11.51 5.22 -5.98
C LEU A 259 12.59 6.28 -5.70
N LEU A 260 13.46 6.67 -6.65
CA LEU A 260 14.36 7.82 -6.50
C LEU A 260 13.57 9.13 -6.44
N ASN A 261 12.39 9.18 -7.06
CA ASN A 261 11.56 10.38 -7.08
C ASN A 261 10.89 10.62 -5.71
N ASP A 262 11.21 11.75 -5.08
CA ASP A 262 10.70 12.09 -3.75
C ASP A 262 9.17 12.19 -3.68
N ASN A 263 8.50 12.65 -4.73
CA ASN A 263 7.03 12.75 -4.73
C ASN A 263 6.37 11.37 -4.82
N TYR A 264 6.90 10.52 -5.71
CA TYR A 264 6.47 9.13 -5.87
C TYR A 264 6.65 8.35 -4.56
N ARG A 265 7.87 8.39 -4.00
CA ARG A 265 8.20 7.69 -2.75
C ARG A 265 7.38 8.21 -1.57
N ARG A 266 7.21 9.53 -1.44
CA ARG A 266 6.38 10.14 -0.39
C ARG A 266 4.91 9.75 -0.52
N PHE A 267 4.36 9.71 -1.74
CA PHE A 267 2.99 9.26 -1.97
C PHE A 267 2.78 7.84 -1.43
N LEU A 268 3.66 6.91 -1.79
CA LEU A 268 3.57 5.53 -1.33
C LEU A 268 3.74 5.39 0.19
N LEU A 269 4.73 6.06 0.77
CA LEU A 269 4.95 6.04 2.23
C LEU A 269 3.77 6.65 2.99
N ASN A 270 3.19 7.74 2.47
CA ASN A 270 1.98 8.31 3.06
C ASN A 270 0.79 7.34 2.96
N ALA A 271 0.64 6.63 1.84
CA ALA A 271 -0.41 5.61 1.67
C ALA A 271 -0.24 4.45 2.67
N ILE A 272 0.99 3.95 2.83
CA ILE A 272 1.30 2.85 3.75
C ILE A 272 0.96 3.23 5.20
N VAL A 273 1.44 4.39 5.67
CA VAL A 273 1.18 4.80 7.07
C VAL A 273 -0.30 5.11 7.29
N TRP A 274 -0.98 5.73 6.32
CA TRP A 274 -2.42 5.99 6.39
C TRP A 274 -3.23 4.69 6.47
N ALA A 275 -2.90 3.70 5.62
CA ALA A 275 -3.54 2.39 5.62
C ALA A 275 -3.33 1.67 6.96
N ALA A 276 -2.17 1.83 7.60
CA ALA A 276 -1.86 1.27 8.91
C ALA A 276 -2.57 1.97 10.10
N GLY A 277 -3.42 2.96 9.85
CA GLY A 277 -4.07 3.70 10.93
C GLY A 277 -3.20 4.79 11.57
N ILE A 278 -2.11 5.19 10.92
CA ILE A 278 -1.14 6.17 11.45
C ILE A 278 -1.41 7.54 10.83
N ASP A 279 -1.33 8.59 11.64
CA ASP A 279 -1.41 9.96 11.16
C ASP A 279 -0.21 10.31 10.26
N VAL A 280 -0.49 10.62 9.00
CA VAL A 280 0.52 11.09 8.05
C VAL A 280 1.04 12.46 8.51
N PRO A 281 2.36 12.73 8.60
CA PRO A 281 2.88 14.05 8.95
C PRO A 281 2.36 15.16 8.01
N ARG A 282 2.26 16.41 8.50
CA ARG A 282 1.69 17.54 7.74
C ARG A 282 2.45 17.79 6.43
N GLU A 283 3.75 17.59 6.45
CA GLU A 283 4.68 17.72 5.33
C GLU A 283 4.85 16.41 4.53
N GLY A 284 4.14 15.36 4.90
CA GLY A 284 4.32 13.99 4.40
C GLY A 284 5.48 13.26 5.07
N VAL A 285 5.56 11.96 4.86
CA VAL A 285 6.67 11.14 5.33
C VAL A 285 7.98 11.62 4.68
N LYS A 286 9.00 11.86 5.51
CA LYS A 286 10.35 12.18 5.05
C LYS A 286 11.17 10.90 4.92
N SER A 287 11.83 10.72 3.77
CA SER A 287 12.70 9.57 3.51
C SER A 287 13.75 9.90 2.46
N ASP A 288 14.82 9.11 2.44
CA ASP A 288 15.86 9.10 1.40
C ASP A 288 16.04 7.68 0.89
N ALA A 289 16.30 7.53 -0.41
CA ALA A 289 16.53 6.26 -1.08
C ALA A 289 17.78 6.25 -1.96
N LYS A 290 18.58 7.33 -1.96
CA LYS A 290 19.74 7.50 -2.85
C LYS A 290 20.85 6.46 -2.64
N GLY A 291 20.94 5.87 -1.44
CA GLY A 291 21.91 4.82 -1.12
C GLY A 291 21.44 3.39 -1.43
N LEU A 292 20.19 3.20 -1.88
CA LEU A 292 19.54 1.88 -1.92
C LEU A 292 19.14 1.42 -3.33
N GLN A 293 19.30 2.27 -4.35
CA GLN A 293 18.85 1.96 -5.71
C GLN A 293 20.05 1.91 -6.64
N LEU A 294 20.30 0.73 -7.21
CA LEU A 294 21.31 0.56 -8.24
C LEU A 294 20.64 0.61 -9.61
N ILE A 295 21.09 1.58 -10.41
CA ILE A 295 20.83 1.85 -11.84
C ILE A 295 19.60 2.76 -12.12
N GLU A 296 19.86 3.91 -12.80
CA GLU A 296 18.85 4.85 -13.30
C GLU A 296 18.12 4.28 -14.54
N ALA A 297 16.82 4.56 -14.68
CA ALA A 297 16.06 4.20 -15.88
C ALA A 297 16.49 5.03 -17.10
N VAL A 298 16.59 4.36 -18.26
CA VAL A 298 16.84 5.02 -19.56
C VAL A 298 15.50 5.45 -20.17
N PRO A 299 15.26 6.75 -20.48
CA PRO A 299 13.94 7.29 -20.83
C PRO A 299 13.22 6.64 -22.03
N ASP A 300 13.92 6.27 -23.11
CA ASP A 300 13.26 5.98 -24.40
C ASP A 300 13.35 4.53 -24.90
N ARG A 301 13.94 3.61 -24.13
CA ARG A 301 13.93 2.19 -24.47
C ARG A 301 12.67 1.53 -23.93
N PHE A 302 11.62 1.39 -24.74
CA PHE A 302 10.58 0.40 -24.45
C PHE A 302 11.28 -0.95 -24.64
N ASP A 303 11.69 -1.62 -23.57
CA ASP A 303 12.28 -2.95 -23.71
C ASP A 303 11.32 -3.82 -24.54
N ASN A 304 11.87 -4.66 -25.42
CA ASN A 304 11.09 -5.50 -26.32
C ASN A 304 10.20 -6.47 -25.51
N LEU A 305 9.02 -5.99 -25.10
CA LEU A 305 7.92 -6.72 -24.47
C LEU A 305 7.00 -7.29 -25.55
#